data_AF-A0A963D1X7-F1
#
_entry.id   AF-A0A963D1X7-F1
#
_cell.length_a   1.000
_cell.length_b   1.000
_cell.length_c   1.000
_cell.angle_alpha   90.00
_cell.angle_beta   90.00
_cell.angle_gamma   90.00
#
_symmetry.space_group_name_H-M   'P 1'
#
loop_
_entity.id
_entity.type
_entity.pdbx_description
1 polymer ?
#
loop_
_entity_poly.entity_id
_entity_poly.type
_entity_poly.pdbx_seq_one_letter_code
_entity_poly.pdbx_strand_id
1 'polypeptide(L)'
;MQIAKNTVVTLKYTVRDPDGNMIDDGQHPLVYLHGGYDGIFPKLEEELHGKNQGDKLEVKLQPDDAFGDYDEELVLVEEASLFPENIEVGMSFERVTDDGEEEIVYRITDVAEGKVVVDGNHPLAGIALLFDVTVAEVRPATAEEVTHGHVHGAGGHHH
;
A
#
# COMPACT_ATOMS: atom_id res chain seq x y z
N MET A 1 3.30 26.37 5.78
CA MET A 1 2.77 26.26 4.40
C MET A 1 1.60 25.29 4.42
N GLN A 2 0.61 25.49 3.55
CA GLN A 2 -0.53 24.57 3.42
C GLN A 2 -0.20 23.52 2.36
N ILE A 3 -0.71 22.30 2.53
CA ILE A 3 -0.63 21.25 1.53
C ILE A 3 -1.45 21.68 0.32
N ALA A 4 -0.81 21.68 -0.84
CA ALA A 4 -1.44 22.03 -2.11
C ALA A 4 -0.75 21.27 -3.25
N LYS A 5 -1.29 21.37 -4.46
CA LYS A 5 -0.67 20.78 -5.65
C LYS A 5 0.79 21.26 -5.79
N ASN A 6 1.68 20.34 -6.11
CA ASN A 6 3.13 20.53 -6.26
C ASN A 6 3.83 20.90 -4.95
N THR A 7 3.37 20.32 -3.83
CA THR A 7 4.09 20.38 -2.56
C THR A 7 4.62 19.00 -2.20
N VAL A 8 5.80 18.96 -1.60
CA VAL A 8 6.33 17.76 -0.96
C VAL A 8 5.89 17.78 0.49
N VAL A 9 5.30 16.67 0.92
CA VAL A 9 4.71 16.52 2.24
C VAL A 9 5.40 15.38 2.97
N THR A 10 5.90 15.68 4.16
CA THR A 10 6.44 14.67 5.09
C THR A 10 5.38 14.40 6.14
N LEU A 11 4.95 13.15 6.26
CA LEU A 11 3.98 12.69 7.26
C LEU A 11 4.66 11.76 8.25
N LYS A 12 4.29 11.90 9.51
CA LYS A 12 4.38 10.80 10.47
C LYS A 12 3.03 10.12 10.48
N TYR A 13 3.01 8.80 10.39
CA TYR A 13 1.76 8.06 10.36
C TYR A 13 1.82 6.81 11.22
N THR A 14 0.66 6.28 11.58
CA THR A 14 0.49 4.90 12.02
C THR A 14 -0.77 4.35 11.37
N VAL A 15 -0.75 3.07 11.00
CA VAL A 15 -1.89 2.37 10.39
C VAL A 15 -2.37 1.29 11.33
N ARG A 16 -3.68 1.27 11.57
CA ARG A 16 -4.34 0.24 12.37
C ARG A 16 -5.54 -0.33 11.63
N ASP A 17 -5.95 -1.53 12.01
CA ASP A 17 -7.23 -2.08 11.60
C ASP A 17 -8.37 -1.57 12.53
N PRO A 18 -9.66 -1.84 12.20
CA PRO A 18 -10.80 -1.40 13.00
C PRO A 18 -10.88 -2.07 14.38
N ASP A 19 -10.19 -3.19 14.56
CA ASP A 19 -10.08 -3.90 15.83
C ASP A 19 -8.96 -3.33 16.73
N GLY A 20 -8.18 -2.38 16.21
CA GLY A 20 -7.11 -1.67 16.91
C GLY A 20 -5.76 -2.37 16.85
N ASN A 21 -5.62 -3.43 16.03
CA ASN A 21 -4.32 -4.06 15.79
C ASN A 21 -3.44 -3.13 14.96
N MET A 22 -2.17 -3.05 15.33
CA MET A 22 -1.18 -2.26 14.59
C MET A 22 -0.82 -3.00 13.30
N ILE A 23 -1.04 -2.33 12.16
CA ILE A 23 -0.64 -2.81 10.84
C ILE A 23 0.73 -2.25 10.46
N ASP A 24 0.92 -0.95 10.66
CA ASP A 24 2.19 -0.25 10.42
C ASP A 24 2.39 0.83 11.49
N ASP A 25 3.54 0.80 12.17
CA ASP A 25 3.86 1.77 13.21
C ASP A 25 4.53 3.05 12.67
N GLY A 26 4.74 3.13 11.35
CA GLY A 26 5.27 4.29 10.63
C GLY A 26 6.58 4.81 11.21
N GLN A 27 7.49 3.90 11.58
CA GLN A 27 8.83 4.21 12.08
C GLN A 27 9.58 5.20 11.18
N HIS A 28 9.38 5.08 9.88
CA HIS A 28 9.92 6.01 8.90
C HIS A 28 8.82 6.97 8.42
N PRO A 29 9.11 8.28 8.39
CA PRO A 29 8.16 9.24 7.86
C PRO A 29 7.89 8.97 6.38
N LEU A 30 6.62 9.06 6.00
CA LEU A 30 6.18 8.96 4.62
C LEU A 30 6.43 10.31 3.94
N VAL A 31 7.15 10.33 2.83
CA VAL A 31 7.41 11.54 2.06
C VAL A 31 6.85 11.36 0.67
N TYR A 32 5.94 12.23 0.25
CA TYR A 32 5.29 12.12 -1.06
C TYR A 32 5.09 13.47 -1.73
N LEU A 33 4.84 13.44 -3.05
CA LEU A 33 4.52 14.61 -3.85
C LEU A 33 3.00 14.73 -3.99
N HIS A 34 2.44 15.82 -3.48
CA HIS A 34 1.01 16.08 -3.49
C HIS A 34 0.56 16.78 -4.78
N GLY A 35 -0.55 16.35 -5.34
CA GLY A 35 -1.20 16.92 -6.52
C GLY A 35 -1.66 15.92 -7.59
N GLY A 36 -1.90 14.65 -7.23
CA GLY A 36 -2.29 13.59 -8.17
C GLY A 36 -1.10 12.93 -8.86
N TYR A 37 -0.10 12.54 -8.08
CA TYR A 37 1.10 11.82 -8.54
C TYR A 37 1.15 10.38 -8.02
N ASP A 38 0.03 9.87 -7.49
CA ASP A 38 -0.12 8.50 -6.98
C ASP A 38 0.93 8.10 -5.92
N GLY A 39 1.41 9.08 -5.15
CA GLY A 39 2.38 8.84 -4.08
C GLY A 39 1.78 8.24 -2.80
N ILE A 40 0.46 8.39 -2.62
CA ILE A 40 -0.34 7.85 -1.51
C ILE A 40 -1.77 7.54 -2.01
N PHE A 41 -2.58 6.90 -1.16
CA PHE A 41 -3.98 6.62 -1.49
C PHE A 41 -4.76 7.92 -1.81
N PRO A 42 -5.53 7.97 -2.91
CA PRO A 42 -6.24 9.18 -3.35
C PRO A 42 -7.09 9.83 -2.25
N LYS A 43 -7.83 9.02 -1.50
CA LYS A 43 -8.66 9.51 -0.40
C LYS A 43 -7.85 10.12 0.75
N LEU A 44 -6.68 9.55 1.05
CA LEU A 44 -5.78 10.13 2.05
C LEU A 44 -5.21 11.46 1.55
N GLU A 45 -4.88 11.55 0.26
CA GLU A 45 -4.42 12.78 -0.37
C GLU A 45 -5.49 13.88 -0.31
N GLU A 46 -6.74 13.57 -0.64
CA GLU A 46 -7.87 14.50 -0.56
C GLU A 46 -8.07 15.06 0.85
N GLU A 47 -8.05 14.21 1.88
CA GLU A 47 -8.20 14.61 3.28
C GLU A 47 -7.05 15.48 3.79
N LEU A 48 -5.85 15.29 3.22
CA LEU A 48 -4.66 16.10 3.52
C LEU A 48 -4.66 17.45 2.79
N HIS A 49 -5.43 17.61 1.73
CA HIS A 49 -5.44 18.83 0.94
C HIS A 49 -5.84 20.05 1.79
N GLY A 50 -5.05 21.13 1.71
CA GLY A 50 -5.27 22.36 2.48
C GLY A 50 -4.90 22.30 3.97
N LYS A 51 -4.44 21.15 4.49
CA LYS A 51 -3.93 21.04 5.86
C LYS A 51 -2.58 21.76 6.00
N ASN A 52 -2.24 22.13 7.22
CA ASN A 52 -1.01 22.83 7.56
C ASN A 52 -0.01 21.90 8.23
N GLN A 53 1.25 22.28 8.19
CA GLN A 53 2.27 21.67 9.04
C GLN A 53 1.85 21.70 10.51
N GLY A 54 1.95 20.55 11.18
CA GLY A 54 1.52 20.33 12.56
C GLY A 54 0.10 19.80 12.71
N ASP A 55 -0.72 19.82 11.64
CA ASP A 55 -2.07 19.28 11.69
C ASP A 55 -2.05 17.76 11.88
N LYS A 56 -3.04 17.28 12.63
CA LYS A 56 -3.29 15.88 12.88
C LYS A 56 -4.69 15.51 12.42
N LEU A 57 -4.82 14.35 11.82
CA LEU A 57 -6.08 13.85 11.32
C LEU A 57 -6.05 12.32 11.36
N GLU A 58 -7.22 11.75 11.58
CA GLU A 58 -7.46 10.33 11.47
C GLU A 58 -8.30 10.12 10.22
N VAL A 59 -7.82 9.27 9.31
CA VAL A 59 -8.47 8.99 8.04
C VAL A 59 -8.79 7.51 7.97
N LYS A 60 -10.06 7.19 7.76
CA LYS A 60 -10.51 5.81 7.55
C LYS A 60 -10.60 5.53 6.04
N LEU A 61 -9.78 4.61 5.57
CA LEU A 61 -9.84 4.04 4.23
C LEU A 61 -10.65 2.74 4.28
N GLN A 62 -11.70 2.65 3.47
CA GLN A 62 -12.36 1.36 3.22
C GLN A 62 -11.46 0.51 2.32
N PRO A 63 -11.73 -0.80 2.19
CA PRO A 63 -10.93 -1.68 1.32
C PRO A 63 -10.77 -1.10 -0.09
N ASP A 64 -11.87 -0.66 -0.71
CA ASP A 64 -11.88 0.03 -2.02
C ASP A 64 -11.03 1.31 -2.11
N ASP A 65 -10.79 1.99 -0.99
CA ASP A 65 -9.97 3.21 -0.95
C ASP A 65 -8.47 2.90 -0.78
N ALA A 66 -8.11 1.64 -0.53
CA ALA A 66 -6.77 1.20 -0.18
C ALA A 66 -6.29 0.03 -1.07
N PHE A 67 -6.48 -1.21 -0.62
CA PHE A 67 -5.95 -2.41 -1.28
C PHE A 67 -7.01 -3.23 -2.02
N GLY A 68 -8.22 -2.68 -2.17
CA GLY A 68 -9.37 -3.34 -2.76
C GLY A 68 -10.08 -4.28 -1.80
N ASP A 69 -11.26 -4.72 -2.24
CA ASP A 69 -11.99 -5.81 -1.60
C ASP A 69 -11.23 -7.14 -1.72
N TYR A 70 -11.53 -8.06 -0.80
CA TYR A 70 -11.05 -9.42 -0.88
C TYR A 70 -11.81 -10.16 -1.97
N ASP A 71 -11.09 -10.70 -2.96
CA ASP A 71 -11.65 -11.44 -4.07
C ASP A 71 -11.49 -12.95 -3.85
N GLU A 72 -12.62 -13.64 -3.62
CA GLU A 72 -12.65 -15.09 -3.46
C GLU A 72 -12.23 -15.82 -4.76
N GLU A 73 -12.35 -15.19 -5.94
CA GLU A 73 -11.93 -15.78 -7.22
C GLU A 73 -10.40 -15.83 -7.37
N LEU A 74 -9.66 -15.02 -6.60
CA LEU A 74 -8.19 -15.08 -6.51
C LEU A 74 -7.70 -16.17 -5.55
N VAL A 75 -8.60 -16.89 -4.89
CA VAL A 75 -8.27 -18.04 -4.04
C VAL A 75 -8.38 -19.31 -4.87
N LEU A 76 -7.25 -19.96 -5.13
CA LEU A 76 -7.17 -21.15 -5.96
C LEU A 76 -6.78 -22.36 -5.14
N VAL A 77 -7.39 -23.50 -5.48
CA VAL A 77 -7.03 -24.81 -4.92
C VAL A 77 -6.40 -25.64 -6.02
N GLU A 78 -5.11 -25.93 -5.85
CA GLU A 78 -4.29 -26.58 -6.86
C GLU A 78 -3.68 -27.87 -6.29
N GLU A 79 -3.29 -28.78 -7.18
CA GLU A 79 -2.63 -30.03 -6.79
C GLU A 79 -1.19 -29.75 -6.33
N ALA A 80 -0.77 -30.32 -5.20
CA ALA A 80 0.58 -30.10 -4.65
C ALA A 80 1.69 -30.55 -5.62
N SER A 81 1.39 -31.44 -6.56
CA SER A 81 2.32 -31.87 -7.60
C SER A 81 2.71 -30.76 -8.60
N LEU A 82 1.94 -29.68 -8.69
CA LEU A 82 2.26 -28.52 -9.53
C LEU A 82 3.31 -27.61 -8.88
N PHE A 83 3.58 -27.80 -7.59
CA PHE A 83 4.51 -27.00 -6.81
C PHE A 83 5.82 -27.76 -6.55
N PRO A 84 6.92 -27.06 -6.26
CA PRO A 84 8.16 -27.69 -5.80
C PRO A 84 7.95 -28.42 -4.45
N GLU A 85 8.78 -29.44 -4.17
CA GLU A 85 8.60 -30.33 -3.01
C GLU A 85 8.73 -29.63 -1.64
N ASN A 86 9.22 -28.40 -1.59
CA ASN A 86 9.52 -27.65 -0.37
C ASN A 86 8.52 -26.52 -0.06
N ILE A 87 7.24 -26.69 -0.41
CA ILE A 87 6.19 -25.71 -0.08
C ILE A 87 5.87 -25.66 1.41
N GLU A 88 5.69 -24.44 1.93
CA GLU A 88 5.24 -24.19 3.29
C GLU A 88 4.16 -23.10 3.30
N VAL A 89 3.25 -23.18 4.27
CA VAL A 89 2.27 -22.12 4.50
C VAL A 89 2.98 -20.80 4.78
N GLY A 90 2.56 -19.76 4.07
CA GLY A 90 3.17 -18.44 4.12
C GLY A 90 4.19 -18.17 3.02
N MET A 91 4.62 -19.18 2.24
CA MET A 91 5.43 -18.94 1.05
C MET A 91 4.64 -18.21 -0.03
N SER A 92 5.32 -17.32 -0.76
CA SER A 92 4.74 -16.57 -1.88
C SER A 92 5.37 -16.99 -3.21
N PHE A 93 4.57 -17.00 -4.27
CA PHE A 93 4.94 -17.40 -5.62
C PHE A 93 4.41 -16.39 -6.61
N GLU A 94 5.24 -15.98 -7.56
CA GLU A 94 4.82 -15.18 -8.70
C GLU A 94 4.26 -16.12 -9.77
N ARG A 95 3.02 -15.88 -10.17
CA ARG A 95 2.40 -16.55 -11.33
C ARG A 95 2.26 -15.52 -12.44
N VAL A 96 2.85 -15.83 -13.57
CA VAL A 96 2.60 -15.09 -14.81
C VAL A 96 1.22 -15.52 -15.31
N THR A 97 0.34 -14.55 -15.52
CA THR A 97 -0.98 -14.77 -16.14
C THR A 97 -0.83 -15.37 -17.54
N ASP A 98 -1.85 -16.08 -18.04
CA ASP A 98 -1.80 -16.74 -19.34
C ASP A 98 -1.51 -15.78 -20.52
N ASP A 99 -1.83 -14.49 -20.38
CA ASP A 99 -1.53 -13.46 -21.39
C ASP A 99 -0.09 -12.93 -21.30
N GLY A 100 0.65 -13.25 -20.23
CA GLY A 100 2.04 -12.86 -20.04
C GLY A 100 2.24 -11.41 -19.58
N GLU A 101 1.16 -10.66 -19.38
CA GLU A 101 1.20 -9.23 -19.11
C GLU A 101 1.25 -8.89 -17.60
N GLU A 102 0.75 -9.77 -16.73
CA GLU A 102 0.70 -9.54 -15.28
C GLU A 102 1.34 -10.68 -14.48
N GLU A 103 2.22 -10.31 -13.54
CA GLU A 103 2.73 -11.18 -12.48
C GLU A 103 1.86 -10.97 -11.22
N ILE A 104 1.06 -11.98 -10.89
CA ILE A 104 0.27 -11.98 -9.65
C ILE A 104 1.06 -12.77 -8.60
N VAL A 105 1.26 -12.17 -7.44
CA VAL A 105 1.87 -12.85 -6.30
C VAL A 105 0.80 -13.61 -5.53
N TYR A 106 0.91 -14.93 -5.54
CA TYR A 106 0.07 -15.83 -4.77
C TYR A 106 0.79 -16.27 -3.50
N ARG A 107 0.08 -16.31 -2.37
CA ARG A 107 0.60 -16.82 -1.09
C ARG A 107 -0.07 -18.13 -0.73
N ILE A 108 0.73 -19.12 -0.31
CA ILE A 108 0.19 -20.38 0.22
C ILE A 108 -0.48 -20.10 1.57
N THR A 109 -1.77 -20.36 1.66
CA THR A 109 -2.58 -20.18 2.86
C THR A 109 -2.84 -21.50 3.58
N ASP A 110 -2.89 -22.62 2.85
CA ASP A 110 -3.05 -23.95 3.43
C ASP A 110 -2.42 -25.05 2.55
N VAL A 111 -1.97 -26.13 3.18
CA VAL A 111 -1.48 -27.33 2.50
C VAL A 111 -2.04 -28.56 3.22
N ALA A 112 -2.97 -29.25 2.57
CA ALA A 112 -3.67 -30.39 3.15
C ALA A 112 -4.04 -31.42 2.09
N GLU A 113 -3.98 -32.71 2.46
CA GLU A 113 -4.48 -33.83 1.64
C GLU A 113 -3.94 -33.88 0.19
N GLY A 114 -2.71 -33.41 -0.05
CA GLY A 114 -2.11 -33.36 -1.39
C GLY A 114 -2.56 -32.16 -2.24
N LYS A 115 -3.28 -31.20 -1.64
CA LYS A 115 -3.70 -29.95 -2.26
C LYS A 115 -3.05 -28.75 -1.58
N VAL A 116 -2.93 -27.67 -2.33
CA VAL A 116 -2.37 -26.39 -1.92
C VAL A 116 -3.41 -25.33 -2.17
N VAL A 117 -3.74 -24.56 -1.13
CA VAL A 117 -4.57 -23.37 -1.25
C VAL A 117 -3.64 -22.18 -1.39
N VAL A 118 -3.84 -21.43 -2.47
CA VAL A 118 -3.09 -20.20 -2.76
C VAL A 118 -4.05 -19.02 -2.85
N ASP A 119 -3.60 -17.88 -2.37
CA ASP A 119 -4.37 -16.64 -2.33
C ASP A 119 -3.60 -15.53 -3.05
N GLY A 120 -4.16 -15.01 -4.14
CA GLY A 120 -3.59 -13.92 -4.94
C GLY A 120 -3.95 -12.52 -4.44
N ASN A 121 -4.75 -12.40 -3.38
CA ASN A 121 -5.14 -11.12 -2.83
C ASN A 121 -3.95 -10.40 -2.18
N HIS A 122 -3.99 -9.06 -2.19
CA HIS A 122 -3.08 -8.28 -1.37
C HIS A 122 -3.27 -8.68 0.12
N PRO A 123 -2.22 -8.79 0.94
CA PRO A 123 -2.34 -9.21 2.35
C PRO A 123 -3.26 -8.35 3.22
N LEU A 124 -3.58 -7.14 2.76
CA LEU A 124 -4.48 -6.19 3.42
C LEU A 124 -5.79 -5.95 2.64
N ALA A 125 -6.06 -6.74 1.59
CA ALA A 125 -7.33 -6.69 0.86
C ALA A 125 -8.51 -7.04 1.78
N GLY A 126 -9.64 -6.36 1.58
CA GLY A 126 -10.83 -6.52 2.42
C GLY A 126 -10.71 -5.91 3.83
N ILE A 127 -9.55 -5.35 4.21
CA ILE A 127 -9.34 -4.74 5.52
C ILE A 127 -9.44 -3.21 5.40
N ALA A 128 -10.34 -2.62 6.19
CA ALA A 128 -10.38 -1.16 6.32
C ALA A 128 -9.17 -0.67 7.14
N LEU A 129 -8.53 0.40 6.70
CA LEU A 129 -7.32 0.94 7.33
C LEU A 129 -7.61 2.28 8.01
N LEU A 130 -7.19 2.42 9.25
CA LEU A 130 -7.24 3.65 10.03
C LEU A 130 -5.85 4.29 10.06
N PHE A 131 -5.72 5.40 9.35
CA PHE A 131 -4.51 6.20 9.27
C PHE A 131 -4.55 7.33 10.30
N ASP A 132 -3.73 7.23 11.34
CA ASP A 132 -3.40 8.37 12.19
C ASP A 132 -2.24 9.12 11.53
N VAL A 133 -2.45 10.32 11.01
CA VAL A 133 -1.39 11.08 10.35
C VAL A 133 -1.14 12.42 11.03
N THR A 134 0.14 12.81 11.05
CA THR A 134 0.62 14.12 11.49
C THR A 134 1.46 14.72 10.38
N VAL A 135 1.08 15.91 9.92
CA VAL A 135 1.84 16.64 8.90
C VAL A 135 3.12 17.19 9.54
N ALA A 136 4.26 16.55 9.27
CA ALA A 136 5.54 16.91 9.87
C ALA A 136 6.19 18.10 9.15
N GLU A 137 6.12 18.12 7.82
CA GLU A 137 6.70 19.19 7.00
C GLU A 137 5.92 19.34 5.69
N VAL A 138 5.84 20.59 5.20
CA VAL A 138 5.31 20.91 3.87
C VAL A 138 6.25 21.90 3.22
N ARG A 139 6.77 21.55 2.05
CA ARG A 139 7.65 22.40 1.25
C ARG A 139 7.20 22.44 -0.22
N PRO A 140 7.54 23.48 -0.99
CA PRO A 140 7.34 23.45 -2.43
C PRO A 140 8.21 22.35 -3.06
N ALA A 141 7.65 21.67 -4.07
CA ALA A 141 8.40 20.72 -4.90
C ALA A 141 9.35 21.46 -5.85
N THR A 142 10.48 20.83 -6.18
CA THR A 142 11.35 21.33 -7.25
C THR A 142 10.72 21.07 -8.62
N ALA A 143 11.19 21.76 -9.66
CA ALA A 143 10.73 21.52 -11.02
C ALA A 143 11.03 20.08 -11.48
N GLU A 144 12.14 19.50 -11.03
CA GLU A 144 12.53 18.11 -11.33
C GLU A 144 11.57 17.11 -10.67
N GLU A 145 11.24 17.30 -9.39
CA GLU A 145 10.28 16.44 -8.67
C GLU A 145 8.90 16.45 -9.34
N VAL A 146 8.43 17.62 -9.77
CA VAL A 146 7.17 17.75 -10.51
C VAL A 146 7.23 17.07 -11.87
N THR A 147 8.36 17.19 -12.57
CA THR A 147 8.55 16.57 -13.90
C THR A 147 8.62 15.05 -13.81
N HIS A 148 9.26 14.52 -12.77
CA HIS A 148 9.39 13.09 -12.54
C HIS A 148 8.19 12.48 -11.79
N GLY A 149 7.34 13.31 -11.19
CA GLY A 149 6.16 12.89 -10.44
C GLY A 149 6.46 12.26 -9.08
N HIS A 150 7.68 12.40 -8.56
CA HIS A 150 8.05 11.87 -7.24
C HIS A 150 9.12 12.71 -6.57
N VAL A 151 9.23 12.56 -5.26
CA VAL A 151 10.19 13.30 -4.41
C VAL A 151 11.60 12.78 -4.65
N HIS A 152 12.58 13.68 -4.70
CA HIS A 152 14.00 13.37 -4.84
C HIS A 152 14.73 13.69 -3.51
N GLY A 153 15.61 12.80 -3.04
CA GLY A 153 16.36 12.98 -1.79
C GLY A 153 16.03 11.98 -0.67
N ALA A 154 16.31 12.33 0.59
CA ALA A 154 16.11 11.43 1.74
C ALA A 154 14.63 11.07 1.91
N GLY A 155 14.28 9.82 1.58
CA GLY A 155 12.90 9.33 1.58
C GLY A 155 12.19 9.36 0.22
N GLY A 156 12.88 9.77 -0.86
CA GLY A 156 12.41 9.69 -2.24
C GLY A 156 13.11 8.59 -3.04
N HIS A 157 12.56 8.21 -4.19
CA HIS A 157 13.24 7.31 -5.12
C HIS A 157 14.38 8.07 -5.80
N HIS A 158 15.62 7.60 -5.63
CA HIS A 158 16.75 8.03 -6.46
C HIS A 158 16.78 7.18 -7.73
N HIS A 159 16.83 7.83 -8.88
CA HIS A 159 17.27 7.23 -10.14
C HIS A 159 18.76 7.50 -10.36
#